data_AF-A0A7W6BAP3-F1
#
_entry.id   AF-A0A7W6BAP3-F1
#
_cell.length_a   1.000
_cell.length_b   1.000
_cell.length_c   1.000
_cell.angle_alpha   90.00
_cell.angle_beta   90.00
_cell.angle_gamma   90.00
#
_symmetry.space_group_name_H-M   'P 1'
#
loop_
_entity.id
_entity.type
_entity.pdbx_description
1 polymer ?
#
loop_
_entity_poly.entity_id
_entity_poly.type
_entity_poly.pdbx_seq_one_letter_code
_entity_poly.pdbx_strand_id
1 'polypeptide(L)'
;MAQVIKRRKTLVVSSDKISLAKGISLPQGRYSVTTEYVVSHMRGRPVEQAGRVMLHLTRQNLIDYGVDLTGNTMLGIDIDVSGNIARKEAILE
;
A
#
# COMPACT_ATOMS: atom_id res chain seq x y z
N MET A 1 -13.07 16.78 -16.60
CA MET A 1 -11.69 16.27 -16.50
C MET A 1 -11.48 15.71 -15.11
N ALA A 2 -11.00 14.47 -14.99
CA ALA A 2 -10.60 13.89 -13.72
C ALA A 2 -9.10 14.09 -13.54
N GLN A 3 -8.69 14.62 -12.39
CA GLN A 3 -7.29 14.82 -12.04
C GLN A 3 -6.86 13.72 -11.08
N VAL A 4 -5.71 13.09 -11.30
CA VAL A 4 -5.14 12.17 -10.32
C VAL A 4 -4.15 12.94 -9.45
N ILE A 5 -4.34 12.88 -8.13
CA ILE A 5 -3.40 13.43 -7.16
C ILE A 5 -2.82 12.30 -6.30
N LYS A 6 -1.59 12.48 -5.83
CA LYS A 6 -0.89 11.53 -4.94
C LYS A 6 -0.70 12.15 -3.57
N ARG A 7 -1.07 11.44 -2.52
CA ARG A 7 -0.82 11.87 -1.13
C ARG A 7 -0.12 10.76 -0.36
N ARG A 8 0.81 11.14 0.52
CA ARG A 8 1.37 10.22 1.51
C ARG A 8 0.36 10.00 2.63
N LYS A 9 0.18 8.75 3.02
CA LYS A 9 -0.75 8.28 4.04
C LYS A 9 -0.09 7.21 4.91
N THR A 10 -0.71 6.85 6.01
CA THR A 10 -0.25 5.75 6.86
C THR A 10 -1.20 4.57 6.73
N LEU A 11 -0.64 3.41 6.42
CA LEU A 11 -1.33 2.13 6.48
C LEU A 11 -1.08 1.50 7.84
N VAL A 12 -2.14 1.24 8.60
CA VAL A 12 -2.10 0.48 9.85
C VAL A 12 -2.50 -0.95 9.55
N VAL A 13 -1.55 -1.87 9.72
CA VAL A 13 -1.74 -3.30 9.54
C VAL A 13 -1.93 -3.89 10.91
N SER A 14 -3.11 -4.45 11.21
CA SER A 14 -3.47 -4.99 12.52
C SER A 14 -3.44 -6.52 12.58
N SER A 15 -3.15 -7.18 11.45
CA SER A 15 -3.08 -8.64 11.34
C SER A 15 -2.21 -9.07 10.16
N ASP A 16 -1.70 -10.31 10.18
CA ASP A 16 -0.78 -10.88 9.19
C ASP A 16 -1.46 -11.24 7.83
N LYS A 17 -2.41 -10.42 7.39
CA LYS A 17 -3.28 -10.69 6.23
C LYS A 17 -2.75 -10.16 4.90
N ILE A 18 -1.66 -9.38 4.91
CA ILE A 18 -1.02 -8.90 3.68
C ILE A 18 0.14 -9.84 3.35
N SER A 19 -0.05 -10.74 2.38
CA SER A 19 0.99 -11.68 1.95
C SER A 19 2.07 -10.95 1.14
N LEU A 20 3.35 -11.18 1.49
CA LEU A 20 4.52 -10.67 0.76
C LEU A 20 5.12 -11.74 -0.15
N ALA A 21 5.25 -12.95 0.38
CA ALA A 21 5.77 -14.12 -0.33
C ALA A 21 5.13 -15.39 0.26
N LYS A 22 5.46 -16.57 -0.30
CA LYS A 22 4.89 -17.83 0.16
C LYS A 22 5.22 -18.06 1.64
N GLY A 23 4.19 -18.03 2.49
CA GLY A 23 4.33 -18.22 3.94
C GLY A 23 4.87 -17.00 4.69
N ILE A 24 5.00 -15.84 4.03
CA ILE A 24 5.54 -14.61 4.63
C ILE A 24 4.51 -13.52 4.48
N SER A 25 4.09 -12.97 5.61
CA SER A 25 3.14 -11.87 5.70
C SER A 25 3.82 -10.60 6.20
N LEU A 26 3.25 -9.46 5.81
CA LEU A 26 3.62 -8.16 6.34
C LEU A 26 3.27 -8.12 7.83
N PRO A 27 4.22 -7.79 8.72
CA PRO A 27 3.96 -7.72 10.15
C PRO A 27 2.90 -6.67 10.52
N GLN A 28 2.34 -6.81 11.72
CA GLN A 28 1.57 -5.73 12.33
C GLN A 28 2.45 -4.48 12.49
N GLY A 29 1.91 -3.32 12.09
CA GLY A 29 2.67 -2.09 12.15
C GLY A 29 2.02 -0.92 11.42
N ARG A 30 2.77 0.18 11.37
CA ARG A 30 2.39 1.41 10.66
C ARG A 30 3.37 1.64 9.53
N TYR A 31 2.86 1.76 8.31
CA TYR A 31 3.66 1.83 7.10
C TYR A 31 3.32 3.08 6.30
N SER A 32 4.32 3.74 5.75
CA SER A 32 4.07 4.85 4.81
C SER A 32 3.60 4.28 3.48
N VAL A 33 2.49 4.81 2.98
CA VAL A 33 1.93 4.45 1.68
C VAL A 33 1.68 5.69 0.83
N THR A 34 1.68 5.49 -0.48
CA THR A 34 1.23 6.52 -1.43
C THR A 34 -0.18 6.19 -1.88
N THR A 35 -1.14 7.07 -1.61
CA THR A 35 -2.52 6.93 -2.08
C THR A 35 -2.76 7.82 -3.28
N GLU A 36 -3.24 7.22 -4.36
CA GLU A 36 -3.76 7.90 -5.54
C GLU A 36 -5.23 8.23 -5.32
N TYR A 37 -5.59 9.50 -5.49
CA TYR A 37 -6.97 9.97 -5.46
C TYR A 37 -7.35 10.48 -6.85
N VAL A 38 -8.52 10.05 -7.32
CA VAL A 38 -9.15 10.61 -8.50
C VAL A 38 -10.04 11.76 -8.04
N VAL A 39 -9.68 12.96 -8.43
CA VAL A 39 -10.44 14.18 -8.19
C VAL A 39 -11.36 14.41 -9.38
N SER A 40 -12.66 14.29 -9.14
CA SER A 40 -13.69 14.60 -10.14
C SER A 40 -14.45 15.85 -9.72
N HIS A 41 -14.88 16.64 -10.70
CA HIS A 41 -15.70 17.83 -10.46
C HIS A 41 -17.17 17.48 -10.69
N MET A 42 -17.86 17.06 -9.63
CA MET A 42 -19.31 16.85 -9.68
C MET A 42 -20.02 18.14 -9.26
N ARG A 43 -20.82 18.73 -10.15
CA ARG A 43 -21.59 19.96 -9.89
C ARG A 43 -20.74 21.11 -9.34
N GLY A 44 -19.51 21.25 -9.86
CA GLY A 44 -18.59 22.33 -9.47
C GLY A 44 -17.85 22.13 -8.14
N ARG A 45 -18.04 21.01 -7.43
CA ARG A 45 -17.27 20.68 -6.23
C ARG A 45 -16.26 19.56 -6.52
N PRO A 46 -14.99 19.70 -6.08
CA PRO A 46 -14.03 18.62 -6.17
C PRO A 46 -14.40 17.51 -5.19
N VAL A 47 -14.51 16.28 -5.69
CA VAL A 47 -14.71 15.07 -4.89
C VAL A 47 -13.49 14.18 -5.11
N GLU A 48 -12.77 13.89 -4.02
CA GLU A 48 -11.64 12.97 -4.00
C GLU A 48 -12.13 11.55 -3.74
N GLN A 49 -11.86 10.63 -4.66
CA GLN A 49 -12.10 9.20 -4.47
C GLN A 49 -10.77 8.46 -4.42
N ALA A 50 -10.53 7.70 -3.36
CA ALA A 50 -9.34 6.85 -3.25
C ALA A 50 -9.37 5.79 -4.36
N GLY A 51 -8.33 5.77 -5.19
CA GLY A 51 -8.14 4.82 -6.27
C GLY A 51 -7.24 3.68 -5.83
N ARG A 52 -5.92 3.91 -5.86
CA ARG A 52 -4.90 2.92 -5.49
C ARG A 52 -4.11 3.35 -4.26
N VAL A 53 -3.75 2.39 -3.43
CA VAL A 53 -2.89 2.57 -2.26
C VAL A 53 -1.67 1.69 -2.43
N MET A 54 -0.52 2.32 -2.62
CA MET A 54 0.76 1.64 -2.86
C MET A 54 1.62 1.63 -1.61
N LEU A 55 1.98 0.44 -1.15
CA LEU A 55 3.01 0.21 -0.14
C LEU A 55 4.36 0.00 -0.81
N HIS A 56 5.34 0.80 -0.41
CA HIS A 56 6.70 0.75 -0.94
C HIS A 56 7.60 0.05 0.08
N LEU A 57 8.08 -1.15 -0.23
CA LEU A 57 9.01 -1.89 0.62
C LEU A 57 10.39 -1.93 -0.04
N THR A 58 11.40 -1.52 0.71
CA THR A 58 12.79 -1.67 0.28
C THR A 58 13.21 -3.13 0.37
N ARG A 59 14.30 -3.49 -0.32
CA ARG A 59 14.95 -4.80 -0.16
C ARG A 59 15.22 -5.12 1.31
N GLN A 60 15.70 -4.15 2.08
CA GLN A 60 15.99 -4.35 3.50
C GLN A 60 14.73 -4.74 4.27
N ASN A 61 13.61 -4.04 4.03
CA ASN A 61 12.34 -4.39 4.69
C ASN A 61 11.92 -5.83 4.38
N LEU A 62 12.04 -6.26 3.13
CA LEU A 62 11.69 -7.62 2.72
C LEU A 62 12.57 -8.66 3.43
N ILE A 63 13.87 -8.41 3.52
CA ILE A 63 14.82 -9.27 4.27
C ILE A 63 14.45 -9.32 5.75
N ASP A 64 14.15 -8.17 6.36
CA ASP A 64 13.76 -8.09 7.77
C ASP A 64 12.46 -8.88 8.05
N TYR A 65 11.57 -8.98 7.07
CA TYR A 65 10.34 -9.78 7.15
C TYR A 65 10.53 -11.26 6.78
N GLY A 66 11.77 -11.67 6.46
CA GLY A 66 12.12 -13.05 6.17
C GLY A 66 11.93 -13.47 4.71
N VAL A 67 11.73 -12.53 3.78
CA VAL A 67 11.65 -12.83 2.34
C VAL A 67 13.02 -13.27 1.84
N ASP A 68 13.11 -14.50 1.35
CA ASP A 68 14.32 -14.99 0.70
C ASP A 68 14.51 -14.31 -0.66
N LEU A 69 15.54 -13.48 -0.74
CA LEU A 69 15.97 -12.76 -1.93
C LEU A 69 17.34 -13.24 -2.42
N THR A 70 17.77 -14.43 -2.02
CA THR A 70 19.05 -15.02 -2.43
C THR A 70 19.09 -15.16 -3.94
N GLY A 71 20.16 -14.66 -4.57
CA GLY A 71 20.31 -14.66 -6.03
C GLY A 71 19.38 -13.70 -6.78
N ASN A 72 18.54 -12.93 -6.09
CA ASN A 72 17.66 -11.93 -6.68
C ASN A 72 18.27 -10.53 -6.57
N THR A 73 18.33 -9.77 -7.67
CA THR A 73 18.86 -8.39 -7.74
C THR A 73 17.83 -7.31 -7.43
N MET A 74 16.62 -7.68 -7.01
CA MET A 74 15.53 -6.76 -6.68
C MET A 74 15.89 -5.76 -5.57
N LEU A 75 15.60 -4.48 -5.80
CA LEU A 75 15.89 -3.38 -4.86
C LEU A 75 14.73 -3.02 -3.93
N GLY A 76 13.52 -3.50 -4.25
CA GLY A 76 12.29 -3.28 -3.49
C GLY A 76 11.08 -3.75 -4.28
N ILE A 77 9.90 -3.67 -3.65
CA ILE A 77 8.61 -3.95 -4.29
C ILE A 77 7.59 -2.88 -3.93
N ASP A 78 6.72 -2.62 -4.91
CA ASP A 78 5.52 -1.82 -4.73
C ASP A 78 4.32 -2.76 -4.72
N ILE A 79 3.54 -2.74 -3.63
CA ILE A 79 2.37 -3.59 -3.44
C ILE A 79 1.12 -2.73 -3.44
N ASP A 80 0.14 -3.08 -4.27
CA ASP A 80 -1.20 -2.50 -4.18
C ASP A 80 -1.97 -3.15 -3.02
N VAL A 81 -2.20 -2.38 -1.96
CA VAL A 81 -2.91 -2.83 -0.74
C VAL A 81 -4.36 -2.34 -0.69
N SER A 82 -4.88 -1.78 -1.78
CA SER A 82 -6.25 -1.24 -1.84
C SER A 82 -7.30 -2.31 -1.54
N GLY A 83 -7.08 -3.53 -2.03
CA GLY A 83 -7.95 -4.67 -1.75
C GLY A 83 -7.96 -5.07 -0.27
N ASN A 84 -6.80 -4.98 0.40
CA ASN A 84 -6.69 -5.27 1.83
C ASN A 84 -7.45 -4.22 2.67
N ILE A 85 -7.40 -2.94 2.27
CA ILE A 85 -8.18 -1.88 2.92
C ILE A 85 -9.68 -2.12 2.71
N ALA A 86 -10.11 -2.43 1.49
CA ALA A 86 -11.51 -2.71 1.19
C ALA A 86 -12.07 -3.91 1.98
N ARG A 87 -11.24 -4.93 2.23
CA ARG A 87 -11.57 -6.09 3.08
C ARG A 87 -11.40 -5.83 4.59
N LYS A 88 -11.02 -4.62 5.01
CA LYS A 88 -10.74 -4.24 6.41
C LYS A 88 -9.62 -5.07 7.06
N GLU A 89 -8.65 -5.48 6.25
CA GLU A 89 -7.45 -6.21 6.68
C GLU A 89 -6.32 -5.23 7.08
N ALA A 90 -6.43 -3.99 6.61
CA ALA A 90 -5.61 -2.85 7.03
C ALA A 90 -6.47 -1.57 7.03
N ILE A 91 -6.03 -0.57 7.79
CA ILE A 91 -6.71 0.73 7.93
C ILE A 91 -5.83 1.80 7.29
N LEU A 92 -6.44 2.68 6.50
CA LEU A 92 -5.76 3.85 5.93
C LEU A 92 -6.07 5.08 6.79
N GLU A 93 -5.03 5.69 7.36
CA GLU A 93 -5.07 6.95 8.13
C GLU A 93 -4.48 8.12 7.34
#